data_AF-A0A1J5QBU7-F1
#
_entry.id   AF-A0A1J5QBU7-F1
#
_cell.length_a   1.000
_cell.length_b   1.000
_cell.length_c   1.000
_cell.angle_alpha   90.00
_cell.angle_beta   90.00
_cell.angle_gamma   90.00
#
_symmetry.space_group_name_H-M   'P 1'
#
loop_
_entity.id
_entity.type
_entity.pdbx_description
1 polymer ?
#
loop_
_entity_poly.entity_id
_entity_poly.type
_entity_poly.pdbx_seq_one_letter_code
_entity_poly.pdbx_strand_id
1 'polypeptide(L)'
;MTHQLDVVAANKALAKVARRGLRHVDVGSVRTTALAVWYGRGSLDLDHATGPHRGDAVSLVERLSYYNVVPQERKRYLLQEVRRLRADAGMNETPADEFGRAFLQFLPDLQPLQTRHYAEGMKA
;
A
#
# COMPACT_ATOMS: atom_id res chain seq x y z
N MET A 1 15.95 2.56 -17.53
CA MET A 1 15.12 3.66 -16.98
C MET A 1 15.01 3.43 -15.49
N THR A 2 15.76 4.18 -14.70
CA THR A 2 15.82 4.04 -13.24
C THR A 2 14.47 4.48 -12.67
N HIS A 3 13.60 3.53 -12.31
CA HIS A 3 12.38 3.84 -11.57
C HIS A 3 12.75 4.17 -10.13
N GLN A 4 13.24 5.38 -9.89
CA GLN A 4 13.22 5.95 -8.55
C GLN A 4 11.76 5.97 -8.13
N LEU A 5 11.39 5.08 -7.20
CA LEU A 5 10.03 4.98 -6.72
C LEU A 5 9.66 6.30 -6.06
N ASP A 6 8.76 7.02 -6.70
CA ASP A 6 8.33 8.33 -6.25
C ASP A 6 7.41 8.16 -5.02
N VAL A 7 8.02 8.34 -3.84
CA VAL A 7 7.32 8.33 -2.55
C VAL A 7 6.21 9.38 -2.52
N VAL A 8 6.37 10.50 -3.23
CA VAL A 8 5.32 11.53 -3.34
C VAL A 8 4.12 10.98 -4.10
N ALA A 9 4.35 10.27 -5.20
CA ALA A 9 3.27 9.62 -5.95
C ALA A 9 2.57 8.54 -5.11
N ALA A 10 3.32 7.76 -4.34
CA ALA A 10 2.77 6.75 -3.44
C ALA A 10 1.91 7.36 -2.32
N ASN A 11 2.39 8.44 -1.69
CA ASN A 11 1.62 9.14 -0.65
C ASN A 11 0.35 9.78 -1.25
N LYS A 12 0.42 10.34 -2.46
CA LYS A 12 -0.77 10.83 -3.18
C LYS A 12 -1.76 9.71 -3.50
N ALA A 13 -1.27 8.55 -3.91
CA ALA A 13 -2.10 7.37 -4.17
C ALA A 13 -2.78 6.86 -2.89
N LEU A 14 -2.06 6.76 -1.78
CA LEU A 14 -2.62 6.41 -0.48
C LEU A 14 -3.67 7.42 0.01
N ALA A 15 -3.40 8.72 -0.11
CA ALA A 15 -4.38 9.76 0.22
C ALA A 15 -5.62 9.69 -0.69
N LYS A 16 -5.49 9.18 -1.92
CA LYS A 16 -6.65 8.93 -2.79
C LYS A 16 -7.49 7.75 -2.29
N VAL A 17 -6.85 6.67 -1.85
CA VAL A 17 -7.54 5.52 -1.22
C VAL A 17 -8.25 5.97 0.06
N ALA A 18 -7.58 6.73 0.94
CA ALA A 18 -8.18 7.20 2.18
C ALA A 18 -9.42 8.10 1.96
N ARG A 19 -9.44 8.87 0.86
CA ARG A 19 -10.56 9.76 0.52
C ARG A 19 -11.71 9.05 -0.18
N ARG A 20 -11.43 8.07 -1.03
CA ARG A 20 -12.43 7.48 -1.94
C ARG A 20 -12.80 6.02 -1.63
N GLY A 21 -12.00 5.34 -0.83
CA GLY A 21 -12.12 3.90 -0.60
C GLY A 21 -11.46 3.09 -1.71
N LEU A 22 -11.00 1.89 -1.36
CA LEU A 22 -10.24 1.03 -2.27
C LEU A 22 -11.05 0.63 -3.51
N ARG A 23 -12.37 0.49 -3.36
CA ARG A 23 -13.30 0.14 -4.45
C ARG A 23 -13.41 1.21 -5.55
N HIS A 24 -13.08 2.46 -5.25
CA HIS A 24 -13.32 3.60 -6.14
C HIS A 24 -12.01 4.26 -6.65
N VAL A 25 -10.87 3.61 -6.44
CA VAL A 25 -9.58 4.05 -7.00
C VAL A 25 -9.21 3.25 -8.23
N ASP A 26 -8.40 3.86 -9.09
CA ASP A 26 -7.83 3.20 -10.26
C ASP A 26 -6.68 2.27 -9.89
N VAL A 27 -6.44 1.28 -10.75
CA VAL A 27 -5.34 0.32 -10.62
C VAL A 27 -3.96 0.99 -10.56
N GLY A 28 -3.78 2.14 -11.22
CA GLY A 28 -2.52 2.88 -11.20
C GLY A 28 -2.15 3.36 -9.80
N SER A 29 -3.14 3.85 -9.04
CA SER A 29 -2.97 4.24 -7.64
C SER A 29 -2.59 3.05 -6.75
N VAL A 30 -3.29 1.93 -6.90
CA VAL A 30 -3.00 0.71 -6.12
C VAL A 30 -1.61 0.16 -6.47
N ARG A 31 -1.27 0.11 -7.76
CA ARG A 31 0.04 -0.31 -8.25
C ARG A 31 1.16 0.57 -7.73
N THR A 32 0.99 1.89 -7.75
CA THR A 32 1.98 2.85 -7.24
C THR A 32 2.24 2.62 -5.75
N THR A 33 1.18 2.43 -4.95
CA THR A 33 1.30 2.06 -3.54
C THR A 33 2.02 0.73 -3.36
N ALA A 34 1.66 -0.30 -4.12
CA ALA A 34 2.27 -1.62 -4.04
C ALA A 34 3.77 -1.60 -4.34
N LEU A 35 4.18 -0.91 -5.41
CA LEU A 35 5.59 -0.76 -5.75
C LEU A 35 6.37 -0.02 -4.65
N ALA A 36 5.79 1.03 -4.07
CA ALA A 36 6.40 1.72 -2.95
C ALA A 36 6.49 0.81 -1.71
N VAL A 37 5.46 0.03 -1.38
CA VAL A 37 5.50 -0.93 -0.26
C VAL A 37 6.56 -2.02 -0.48
N TRP A 38 6.62 -2.60 -1.68
CA TRP A 38 7.49 -3.75 -1.96
C TRP A 38 8.96 -3.37 -2.17
N TYR A 39 9.21 -2.26 -2.87
CA TYR A 39 10.53 -1.93 -3.38
C TYR A 39 11.03 -0.56 -2.94
N GLY A 40 10.17 0.26 -2.32
CA GLY A 40 10.56 1.58 -1.83
C GLY A 40 11.61 1.50 -0.73
N ARG A 41 12.41 2.56 -0.61
CA ARG A 41 13.35 2.76 0.50
C ARG A 41 12.93 3.87 1.47
N GLY A 42 11.94 4.68 1.10
CA GLY A 42 11.41 5.77 1.92
C GLY A 42 10.27 5.35 2.84
N SER A 43 9.92 6.27 3.75
CA SER A 43 8.75 6.22 4.61
C SER A 43 7.48 6.50 3.81
N LEU A 44 6.44 5.70 4.02
CA LEU A 44 5.10 6.02 3.55
C LEU A 44 4.42 6.88 4.61
N ASP A 45 3.87 8.00 4.17
CA ASP A 45 3.25 8.97 5.07
C ASP A 45 1.79 8.61 5.29
N LEU A 46 1.58 7.70 6.24
CA LEU A 46 0.26 7.19 6.57
C LEU A 46 -0.55 8.14 7.47
N ASP A 47 0.12 9.10 8.12
CA ASP A 47 -0.54 10.16 8.88
C ASP A 47 -1.32 11.11 7.95
N HIS A 48 -0.78 11.40 6.77
CA HIS A 48 -1.44 12.24 5.77
C HIS A 48 -2.51 11.53 4.92
N ALA A 49 -2.66 10.20 5.06
CA ALA A 49 -3.73 9.44 4.42
C ALA A 49 -5.06 9.65 5.16
N THR A 50 -5.59 10.87 5.13
CA THR A 50 -6.83 11.26 5.83
C THR A 50 -8.06 11.13 4.92
N GLY A 51 -9.20 10.79 5.52
CA GLY A 51 -10.48 10.66 4.83
C GLY A 51 -11.40 9.59 5.43
N PRO A 52 -12.66 9.49 4.95
CA PRO A 52 -13.65 8.55 5.48
C PRO A 52 -13.24 7.07 5.33
N HIS A 53 -12.37 6.77 4.37
CA HIS A 53 -11.85 5.43 4.09
C HIS A 53 -10.38 5.28 4.50
N ARG A 54 -9.93 6.02 5.53
CA ARG A 54 -8.56 5.88 6.08
C ARG A 54 -8.23 4.42 6.43
N GLY A 55 -9.21 3.65 6.92
CA GLY A 55 -9.07 2.21 7.17
C GLY A 55 -8.68 1.39 5.95
N ASP A 56 -9.18 1.72 4.76
CA ASP A 56 -8.80 1.05 3.51
C ASP A 56 -7.34 1.31 3.14
N ALA A 57 -6.88 2.55 3.29
CA ALA A 57 -5.49 2.91 2.99
C ALA A 57 -4.51 2.17 3.91
N VAL A 58 -4.82 2.10 5.20
CA VAL A 58 -4.02 1.37 6.19
C VAL A 58 -4.08 -0.14 5.95
N SER A 59 -5.26 -0.69 5.69
CA SER A 59 -5.44 -2.12 5.37
C SER A 59 -4.73 -2.51 4.08
N LEU A 60 -4.67 -1.61 3.09
CA LEU A 60 -3.92 -1.82 1.85
C LEU A 60 -2.42 -1.98 2.14
N VAL A 61 -1.84 -1.06 2.92
CA VAL A 61 -0.41 -1.13 3.30
C VAL A 61 -0.12 -2.37 4.12
N GLU A 62 -0.98 -2.69 5.08
CA GLU A 62 -0.88 -3.90 5.88
C GLU A 62 -0.89 -5.16 5.01
N ARG A 63 -1.89 -5.29 4.12
CA ARG A 63 -2.03 -6.44 3.23
C ARG A 63 -0.83 -6.61 2.32
N LEU A 64 -0.34 -5.53 1.73
CA LEU A 64 0.82 -5.53 0.84
C LEU A 64 2.12 -5.87 1.58
N SER A 65 2.22 -5.52 2.87
CA SER A 65 3.40 -5.79 3.70
C SER A 65 3.61 -7.29 4.01
N TYR A 66 2.57 -8.11 3.85
CA TYR A 66 2.67 -9.56 4.09
C TYR A 66 3.27 -10.34 2.92
N TYR A 67 3.47 -9.74 1.76
CA TYR A 67 4.05 -10.41 0.60
C TYR A 67 5.54 -10.72 0.79
N ASN A 68 5.97 -11.87 0.26
CA ASN A 68 7.35 -12.36 0.41
C ASN A 68 8.41 -11.46 -0.25
N VAL A 69 8.00 -10.62 -1.19
CA VAL A 69 8.88 -9.66 -1.86
C VAL A 69 9.32 -8.52 -0.93
N VAL A 70 8.60 -8.28 0.16
CA VAL A 70 8.91 -7.23 1.13
C VAL A 70 10.04 -7.69 2.05
N PRO A 71 11.18 -6.97 2.11
CA PRO A 71 12.25 -7.30 3.06
C PRO A 71 11.78 -7.23 4.52
N GLN A 72 12.34 -8.09 5.38
CA GLN A 72 11.89 -8.21 6.77
C GLN A 72 11.95 -6.89 7.56
N GLU A 73 13.01 -6.10 7.36
CA GLU A 73 13.16 -4.79 8.00
C GLU A 73 12.03 -3.83 7.58
N ARG A 74 11.76 -3.74 6.28
CA ARG A 74 10.69 -2.90 5.73
C ARG A 74 9.32 -3.36 6.22
N LYS A 75 9.07 -4.67 6.26
CA LYS A 75 7.84 -5.24 6.82
C LYS A 75 7.65 -4.83 8.28
N ARG A 76 8.69 -4.91 9.11
CA ARG A 76 8.61 -4.50 10.53
C ARG A 76 8.25 -3.03 10.66
N TYR A 77 8.92 -2.15 9.90
CA TYR A 77 8.64 -0.72 9.88
C TYR A 77 7.17 -0.43 9.50
N LEU A 78 6.71 -0.98 8.36
CA LEU A 78 5.34 -0.74 7.88
C LEU A 78 4.28 -1.24 8.85
N LEU A 79 4.47 -2.43 9.43
CA LEU A 79 3.51 -3.00 10.39
C LEU A 79 3.51 -2.26 11.73
N GLN A 80 4.64 -1.67 12.14
CA GLN A 80 4.69 -0.79 13.31
C GLN A 80 3.85 0.47 13.08
N GLU A 81 3.99 1.11 11.92
CA GLU A 81 3.18 2.28 11.57
C GLU A 81 1.69 1.94 11.47
N VAL A 82 1.33 0.82 10.83
CA VAL A 82 -0.06 0.33 10.79
C VAL A 82 -0.62 0.15 12.20
N ARG A 83 0.12 -0.49 13.11
CA ARG A 83 -0.32 -0.71 14.49
C ARG A 83 -0.50 0.60 15.26
N ARG A 84 0.45 1.53 15.12
CA ARG A 84 0.35 2.87 15.74
C ARG A 84 -0.94 3.56 15.31
N LEU A 85 -1.25 3.51 14.01
CA LEU A 85 -2.44 4.15 13.47
C LEU A 85 -3.73 3.43 13.84
N ARG A 86 -3.75 2.10 13.90
CA ARG A 86 -4.94 1.35 14.36
C ARG A 86 -5.24 1.57 15.85
N ALA A 87 -4.23 1.91 16.65
CA ALA A 87 -4.42 2.29 18.05
C ALA A 87 -4.96 3.72 18.23
N ASP A 88 -5.01 4.54 17.17
CA ASP A 88 -5.54 5.90 17.20
C ASP A 88 -7.07 5.89 17.35
N ALA A 89 -7.57 6.55 18.39
CA ALA A 89 -9.00 6.61 18.72
C ALA A 89 -9.73 7.49 17.69
N GLY A 90 -10.25 6.85 16.64
CA GLY A 90 -10.89 7.54 15.51
C GLY A 90 -10.65 6.88 14.16
N MET A 91 -9.89 5.79 14.11
CA MET A 91 -9.78 5.00 12.89
C MET A 91 -11.09 4.25 12.61
N ASN A 92 -11.79 4.67 11.55
CA ASN A 92 -12.89 3.89 10.98
C ASN A 92 -12.29 2.66 10.28
N GLU A 93 -12.46 1.48 10.88
CA GLU A 93 -12.09 0.24 10.23
C GLU A 93 -13.09 -0.10 9.14
N THR A 94 -12.59 -0.36 7.93
CA THR A 94 -13.41 -0.93 6.88
C THR A 94 -13.62 -2.41 7.17
N PRO A 95 -14.87 -2.93 7.08
CA PRO A 95 -15.12 -4.35 7.29
C PRO A 95 -14.21 -5.20 6.39
N ALA A 96 -13.58 -6.22 6.98
CA ALA A 96 -12.58 -7.05 6.30
C ALA A 96 -13.09 -7.65 4.97
N ASP A 97 -14.38 -8.00 4.92
CA ASP A 97 -15.03 -8.58 3.73
C ASP A 97 -15.20 -7.58 2.58
N GLU A 98 -15.38 -6.30 2.88
CA GLU A 98 -15.53 -5.25 1.87
C GLU A 98 -14.17 -4.90 1.27
N PHE A 99 -13.18 -4.67 2.13
CA PHE A 99 -11.80 -4.48 1.72
C PHE A 99 -11.28 -5.67 0.89
N GLY A 100 -11.50 -6.89 1.37
CA GLY A 100 -11.05 -8.11 0.71
C GLY A 100 -11.60 -8.23 -0.72
N ARG A 101 -12.91 -7.99 -0.90
CA ARG A 101 -13.55 -8.00 -2.21
C ARG A 101 -13.02 -6.92 -3.15
N ALA A 102 -12.75 -5.72 -2.65
CA ALA A 102 -12.14 -4.67 -3.45
C ALA A 102 -10.70 -5.04 -3.85
N PHE A 103 -9.91 -5.56 -2.91
CA PHE A 103 -8.51 -5.92 -3.14
C PHE A 103 -8.33 -7.01 -4.21
N LEU A 104 -9.22 -8.01 -4.24
CA LEU A 104 -9.17 -9.10 -5.21
C LEU A 104 -9.19 -8.61 -6.67
N GLN A 105 -9.83 -7.48 -6.95
CA GLN A 105 -9.92 -6.91 -8.30
C GLN A 105 -8.56 -6.46 -8.85
N PHE A 106 -7.62 -6.11 -7.97
CA PHE A 106 -6.29 -5.62 -8.35
C PHE A 106 -5.25 -6.75 -8.43
N LEU A 107 -5.56 -7.95 -7.93
CA LEU A 107 -4.59 -9.05 -7.89
C LEU A 107 -3.98 -9.41 -9.26
N PRO A 108 -4.74 -9.47 -10.38
CA PRO A 108 -4.17 -9.80 -11.68
C PRO A 108 -3.05 -8.84 -12.11
N ASP A 109 -3.19 -7.55 -11.81
CA ASP A 109 -2.18 -6.52 -12.12
C ASP A 109 -1.02 -6.51 -11.13
N LEU A 110 -1.29 -6.90 -9.88
CA LEU A 110 -0.30 -6.89 -8.80
C LEU A 110 0.59 -8.13 -8.77
N GLN A 111 0.09 -9.30 -9.17
CA GLN A 111 0.83 -10.56 -9.12
C GLN A 111 2.12 -10.58 -9.97
N PRO A 112 2.13 -10.12 -11.24
CA PRO A 112 3.34 -10.14 -12.07
C PRO A 112 4.50 -9.29 -11.49
N LEU A 113 4.14 -8.27 -10.73
CA LEU A 113 5.08 -7.32 -10.12
C LEU A 113 5.77 -7.89 -8.88
N GLN A 114 5.37 -9.06 -8.38
CA GLN A 114 5.95 -9.69 -7.18
C GLN A 114 7.10 -10.65 -7.52
N THR A 115 7.43 -10.77 -8.81
CA THR A 115 8.44 -11.72 -9.27
C THR A 115 9.86 -11.24 -8.94
N ARG A 116 10.76 -12.21 -8.74
CA ARG A 116 12.19 -11.93 -8.59
C ARG A 116 12.76 -11.19 -9.80
N HIS A 117 12.31 -11.53 -11.01
CA HIS A 117 12.72 -10.85 -12.24
C HIS A 117 12.35 -9.36 -12.24
N TYR A 118 11.15 -9.02 -11.76
CA TYR A 118 10.76 -7.61 -11.61
C TYR A 118 11.64 -6.90 -10.57
N ALA A 119 11.93 -7.55 -9.45
CA ALA A 119 12.81 -7.01 -8.41
C ALA A 119 14.25 -6.76 -8.91
N GLU A 120 14.77 -7.62 -9.79
CA GLU A 120 16.09 -7.47 -10.41
C GLU A 120 16.10 -6.31 -11.42
N GLY A 121 15.04 -6.17 -12.23
CA GLY A 121 14.86 -5.04 -13.15
C GLY A 121 14.73 -3.67 -12.46
N MET A 122 14.39 -3.64 -11.17
CA MET A 122 14.35 -2.42 -10.35
C MET A 122 15.70 -2.07 -9.70
N LYS A 123 16.66 -3.00 -9.66
CA LYS A 123 17.99 -2.80 -9.07
C LYS A 123 19.07 -2.39 -10.09
N ALA A 124 18.80 -2.61 -11.37
CA ALA A 124 19.66 -2.26 -12.50
C ALA A 124 19.41 -0.83 -13.01
#